data_AF-A0A8J5VI80-F1
#
_entry.id   AF-A0A8J5VI80-F1
#
_cell.length_a   1.000
_cell.length_b   1.000
_cell.length_c   1.000
_cell.angle_alpha   90.00
_cell.angle_beta   90.00
_cell.angle_gamma   90.00
#
_symmetry.space_group_name_H-M   'P 1'
#
loop_
_entity.id
_entity.type
_entity.pdbx_description
1 polymer ?
#
loop_
_entity_poly.entity_id
_entity_poly.type
_entity_poly.pdbx_seq_one_letter_code
_entity_poly.pdbx_strand_id
1 'polypeptide(L)'
;MNKRAKEGKYKGKKLSSVCHFFGYQARGSLPSNFDCDYAYVLGHISMHILVAGLNGYMATVTNLNDLTNKWRCAAVPLTAMMSVKRHLRSPGAVPTGKPVIHPSPVDLQGKAYAVLREKASSFLLDDFYRTPGGIQFNGFEADVKPITLTVEDQDYLGDIEILQEYLEKVCHKICFC
;
A
#
# COMPACT_ATOMS: atom_id res chain seq x y z
N MET A 1 11.29 -33.92 1.79
CA MET A 1 12.68 -34.31 2.12
C MET A 1 12.86 -35.82 2.32
N ASN A 2 12.03 -36.48 3.13
CA ASN A 2 12.16 -37.93 3.41
C ASN A 2 12.19 -38.81 2.15
N LYS A 3 11.35 -38.53 1.15
CA LYS A 3 11.38 -39.23 -0.16
C LYS A 3 12.73 -39.08 -0.87
N ARG A 4 13.28 -37.87 -0.93
CA ARG A 4 14.59 -37.58 -1.57
C ARG A 4 15.76 -38.24 -0.84
N ALA A 5 15.69 -38.36 0.48
CA ALA A 5 16.69 -39.07 1.27
C ALA A 5 16.66 -40.59 0.98
N LYS A 6 15.47 -41.21 0.90
CA LYS A 6 15.32 -42.62 0.52
C LYS A 6 15.85 -42.92 -0.88
N GLU A 7 15.66 -41.99 -1.83
CA GLU A 7 16.17 -42.09 -3.19
C GLU A 7 17.68 -41.73 -3.31
N GLY A 8 18.38 -41.43 -2.22
CA GLY A 8 19.80 -41.03 -2.24
C GLY A 8 20.09 -39.65 -2.85
N LYS A 9 19.07 -38.88 -3.23
CA LYS A 9 19.15 -37.53 -3.84
C LYS A 9 19.29 -36.39 -2.83
N TYR A 10 19.33 -36.71 -1.54
CA TYR A 10 19.55 -35.74 -0.46
C TYR A 10 20.55 -36.32 0.54
N LYS A 11 21.72 -35.69 0.63
CA LYS A 11 22.82 -36.09 1.52
C LYS A 11 22.95 -35.18 2.76
N GLY A 12 22.08 -34.17 2.89
CA GLY A 12 22.11 -33.23 4.01
C GLY A 12 21.57 -33.86 5.30
N LYS A 13 21.78 -33.15 6.43
CA LYS A 13 21.22 -33.55 7.74
C LYS A 13 19.69 -33.53 7.71
N LYS A 14 19.04 -34.23 8.65
CA LYS A 14 17.57 -34.19 8.80
C LYS A 14 17.12 -32.74 8.94
N LEU A 15 16.16 -32.32 8.10
CA LEU A 15 15.58 -30.98 8.18
C LEU A 15 14.85 -30.82 9.52
N SER A 16 15.28 -29.85 10.31
CA SER A 16 14.62 -29.42 11.55
C SER A 16 13.98 -28.06 11.28
N SER A 17 12.66 -27.96 11.43
CA SER A 17 11.90 -26.74 11.17
C SER A 17 11.40 -26.14 12.48
N VAL A 18 11.52 -24.82 12.61
CA VAL A 18 10.88 -24.04 13.67
C VAL A 18 9.83 -23.15 13.02
N CYS A 19 8.60 -23.17 13.54
CA CYS A 19 7.48 -22.39 13.01
C CYS A 19 7.25 -21.16 13.90
N HIS A 20 7.15 -20.00 13.28
CA HIS A 20 6.86 -18.73 13.94
C HIS A 20 5.62 -18.08 13.33
N PHE A 21 4.80 -17.44 14.18
CA PHE A 21 3.67 -16.63 13.76
C PHE A 21 3.73 -15.29 14.48
N PHE A 22 3.95 -14.22 13.72
CA PHE A 22 4.05 -12.86 14.23
C PHE A 22 2.86 -12.04 13.72
N GLY A 23 2.11 -11.42 14.62
CA GLY A 23 0.94 -10.63 14.21
C GLY A 23 0.38 -9.77 15.34
N TYR A 24 -0.17 -10.40 16.38
CA TYR A 24 -0.82 -9.67 17.49
C TYR A 24 0.13 -8.70 18.19
N GLN A 25 1.39 -9.08 18.38
CA GLN A 25 2.40 -8.26 19.05
C GLN A 25 2.68 -6.95 18.31
N ALA A 26 2.57 -6.94 16.98
CA ALA A 26 2.84 -5.76 16.16
C ALA A 26 1.64 -4.81 16.05
N ARG A 27 0.41 -5.24 16.38
CA ARG A 27 -0.79 -4.39 16.28
C ARG A 27 -0.97 -3.41 17.44
N GLY A 28 -0.33 -3.69 18.58
CA GLY A 28 -0.38 -2.86 19.78
C GLY A 28 0.97 -2.21 20.12
N SER A 29 1.92 -2.22 19.19
CA SER A 29 3.22 -1.56 19.39
C SER A 29 3.10 -0.05 19.26
N LEU A 30 4.14 0.67 19.71
CA LEU A 30 4.24 2.10 19.46
C LEU A 30 4.32 2.37 17.94
N PRO A 31 3.59 3.37 17.42
CA PRO A 31 3.70 3.79 16.03
C PRO A 31 5.09 4.40 15.75
N SER A 32 5.55 4.33 14.50
CA SER A 32 6.77 5.04 14.07
C SER A 32 6.53 6.56 14.02
N ASN A 33 7.60 7.38 13.93
CA ASN A 33 7.45 8.83 13.70
C ASN A 33 6.61 9.11 12.45
N PHE A 34 6.84 8.35 11.37
CA PHE A 34 6.06 8.45 10.14
C PHE A 34 4.57 8.18 10.38
N ASP A 35 4.21 7.11 11.10
CA ASP A 35 2.80 6.79 11.38
C ASP A 35 2.15 7.84 12.30
N CYS A 36 2.91 8.40 13.26
CA CYS A 36 2.46 9.50 14.11
C CYS A 36 2.12 10.74 13.29
N ASP A 37 3.05 11.20 12.45
CA ASP A 37 2.85 12.39 11.60
C ASP A 37 1.71 12.16 10.62
N TYR A 38 1.67 10.99 9.98
CA TYR A 38 0.63 10.63 9.03
C TYR A 38 -0.77 10.61 9.68
N ALA A 39 -0.92 9.95 10.84
CA ALA A 39 -2.19 9.91 11.55
C ALA A 39 -2.62 11.30 12.05
N TYR A 40 -1.67 12.12 12.50
CA TYR A 40 -1.92 13.48 12.94
C TYR A 40 -2.47 14.35 11.79
N VAL A 41 -1.81 14.31 10.63
CA VAL A 41 -2.24 15.05 9.43
C VAL A 41 -3.62 14.58 8.95
N LEU A 42 -3.89 13.27 8.92
CA LEU A 42 -5.21 12.74 8.56
C LEU A 42 -6.32 13.23 9.50
N GLY A 43 -6.03 13.35 10.80
CA GLY A 43 -6.96 13.92 11.77
C GLY A 43 -7.28 15.39 11.48
N HIS A 44 -6.26 16.19 11.16
CA HIS A 44 -6.44 17.59 10.76
C HIS A 44 -7.25 17.74 9.48
N ILE A 45 -6.99 16.93 8.46
CA ILE A 45 -7.77 16.94 7.22
C ILE A 45 -9.24 16.61 7.52
N SER A 46 -9.49 15.63 8.38
CA SER A 46 -10.84 15.23 8.76
C SER A 46 -11.61 16.38 9.45
N MET A 47 -10.92 17.18 10.27
CA MET A 47 -11.49 18.40 10.85
C MET A 47 -11.84 19.43 9.77
N HIS A 48 -10.95 19.67 8.80
CA HIS A 48 -11.23 20.59 7.69
C HIS A 48 -12.41 20.13 6.82
N ILE A 49 -12.54 18.83 6.55
CA ILE A 49 -13.69 18.24 5.83
C ILE A 49 -14.99 18.56 6.59
N LEU A 50 -14.98 18.38 7.91
CA LEU A 50 -16.14 18.65 8.77
C LEU A 50 -16.52 20.14 8.78
N VAL A 51 -15.55 21.04 8.95
CA VAL A 51 -15.79 22.50 8.93
C VAL A 51 -16.29 22.98 7.57
N ALA A 52 -15.84 22.37 6.48
CA ALA A 52 -16.35 22.64 5.14
C ALA A 52 -17.76 22.08 4.89
N GLY A 53 -18.36 21.35 5.84
CA GLY A 53 -19.68 20.74 5.70
C GLY A 53 -19.72 19.59 4.69
N LEU A 54 -18.57 19.01 4.36
CA LEU A 54 -18.45 17.90 3.40
C LEU A 54 -18.71 16.56 4.10
N ASN A 55 -19.47 15.67 3.45
CA ASN A 55 -19.78 14.33 3.96
C ASN A 55 -19.49 13.26 2.89
N GLY A 56 -19.13 12.05 3.32
CA GLY A 56 -18.81 10.95 2.43
C GLY A 56 -17.44 11.06 1.78
N TYR A 57 -16.52 11.84 2.37
CA TYR A 57 -15.13 11.98 1.92
C TYR A 57 -14.17 11.23 2.86
N MET A 58 -13.11 10.70 2.29
CA MET A 58 -11.97 10.12 2.99
C MET A 58 -10.80 11.12 2.99
N ALA A 59 -10.21 11.37 4.14
CA ALA A 59 -8.97 12.12 4.25
C ALA A 59 -7.82 11.33 3.59
N THR A 60 -7.03 11.99 2.75
CA THR A 60 -5.87 11.39 2.09
C THR A 60 -4.68 12.34 2.07
N VAL A 61 -3.48 11.78 2.02
CA VAL A 61 -2.22 12.51 1.90
C VAL A 61 -1.41 11.86 0.80
N THR A 62 -0.82 12.67 -0.07
CA THR A 62 0.10 12.23 -1.13
C THR A 62 1.49 12.82 -0.90
N ASN A 63 2.46 12.38 -1.70
CA ASN A 63 3.90 12.67 -1.53
C ASN A 63 4.47 12.20 -0.19
N LEU A 64 3.99 11.04 0.31
CA LEU A 64 4.44 10.47 1.57
C LEU A 64 5.93 10.07 1.57
N ASN A 65 6.55 9.90 0.40
CA ASN A 65 7.99 9.65 0.27
C ASN A 65 8.83 10.91 0.57
N ASP A 66 8.27 12.10 0.37
CA ASP A 66 8.92 13.38 0.69
C ASP A 66 8.85 13.74 2.19
N LEU A 67 9.58 14.77 2.58
CA LEU A 67 9.47 15.39 3.90
C LEU A 67 8.04 15.87 4.18
N THR A 68 7.64 15.87 5.45
CA THR A 68 6.27 16.18 5.91
C THR A 68 5.75 17.54 5.42
N ASN A 69 6.63 18.52 5.24
CA ASN A 69 6.28 19.85 4.74
C ASN A 69 5.89 19.89 3.25
N LYS A 70 6.18 18.83 2.48
CA LYS A 70 5.82 18.69 1.06
C LYS A 70 4.60 17.81 0.84
N TRP A 71 4.03 17.27 1.92
CA TRP A 71 2.85 16.43 1.84
C TRP A 71 1.66 17.24 1.35
N ARG A 72 0.94 16.67 0.38
CA ARG A 72 -0.26 17.28 -0.18
C ARG A 72 -1.49 16.63 0.45
N CYS A 73 -2.28 17.44 1.13
CA CYS A 73 -3.49 17.02 1.82
C CYS A 73 -4.69 17.13 0.88
N ALA A 74 -5.54 16.09 0.82
CA ALA A 74 -6.75 16.12 0.02
C ALA A 74 -7.89 15.32 0.67
N ALA A 75 -9.08 15.46 0.10
CA ALA A 75 -10.27 14.70 0.48
C ALA A 75 -10.84 14.01 -0.77
N VAL A 76 -10.96 12.68 -0.73
CA VAL A 76 -11.44 11.88 -1.88
C VAL A 76 -12.84 11.35 -1.57
N PRO A 77 -13.82 11.51 -2.47
CA PRO A 77 -15.16 10.99 -2.26
C PRO A 77 -15.13 9.45 -2.15
N LEU A 78 -15.76 8.91 -1.11
CA LEU A 78 -15.75 7.47 -0.81
C LEU A 78 -16.30 6.65 -1.98
N THR A 79 -17.30 7.19 -2.68
CA THR A 79 -17.93 6.57 -3.85
C THR A 79 -16.97 6.36 -5.02
N ALA A 80 -15.94 7.18 -5.17
CA ALA A 80 -14.94 7.01 -6.23
C ALA A 80 -14.05 5.77 -6.03
N MET A 81 -13.96 5.27 -4.79
CA MET A 81 -13.19 4.06 -4.43
C MET A 81 -14.07 2.80 -4.35
N MET A 82 -15.39 2.92 -4.53
CA MET A 82 -16.33 1.82 -4.40
C MET A 82 -16.72 1.24 -5.75
N SER A 83 -16.91 -0.07 -5.78
CA SER A 83 -17.52 -0.76 -6.91
C SER A 83 -18.66 -1.67 -6.42
N VAL A 84 -19.63 -1.95 -7.29
CA VAL A 84 -20.77 -2.80 -6.96
C VAL A 84 -20.47 -4.24 -7.35
N LYS A 85 -20.28 -5.13 -6.36
CA LYS A 85 -20.26 -6.58 -6.61
C LYS A 85 -21.69 -7.10 -6.67
N ARG A 86 -22.08 -7.66 -7.82
CA ARG A 86 -23.31 -8.45 -7.94
C ARG A 86 -23.10 -9.78 -7.25
N HIS A 87 -23.80 -9.98 -6.14
CA HIS A 87 -23.85 -11.28 -5.50
C HIS A 87 -24.97 -12.08 -6.17
N LEU A 88 -24.62 -13.08 -6.98
CA LEU A 88 -25.58 -14.05 -7.48
C LEU A 88 -26.00 -14.92 -6.29
N ARG A 89 -27.13 -14.59 -5.64
CA ARG A 89 -27.88 -15.56 -4.84
C ARG A 89 -28.95 -16.20 -5.71
N SER A 90 -29.38 -17.38 -5.27
CA SER A 90 -30.27 -18.38 -5.89
C SER A 90 -31.19 -17.93 -7.05
N PRO A 91 -31.53 -18.85 -7.98
CA PRO A 91 -32.46 -18.55 -9.07
C PRO A 91 -33.75 -17.89 -8.55
N GLY A 92 -34.02 -16.65 -8.99
CA GLY A 92 -35.21 -15.87 -8.59
C GLY A 92 -34.95 -14.69 -7.64
N ALA A 93 -33.74 -14.51 -7.11
CA ALA A 93 -33.40 -13.35 -6.30
C ALA A 93 -33.06 -12.12 -7.17
N VAL A 94 -33.65 -10.96 -6.88
CA VAL A 94 -33.22 -9.68 -7.46
C VAL A 94 -31.77 -9.45 -7.03
N PRO A 95 -30.82 -9.27 -7.96
CA PRO A 95 -29.42 -9.09 -7.59
C PRO A 95 -29.21 -7.75 -6.90
N THR A 96 -29.30 -7.72 -5.57
CA THR A 96 -28.91 -6.57 -4.76
C THR A 96 -27.39 -6.48 -4.75
N GLY A 97 -26.84 -5.57 -5.55
CA GLY A 97 -25.41 -5.28 -5.54
C GLY A 97 -25.00 -4.60 -4.23
N LYS A 98 -23.91 -5.04 -3.61
CA LYS A 98 -23.34 -4.37 -2.42
C LYS A 98 -22.14 -3.53 -2.84
N PRO A 99 -22.11 -2.23 -2.52
CA PRO A 99 -20.95 -1.40 -2.80
C PRO A 99 -19.82 -1.77 -1.83
N VAL A 100 -18.62 -1.98 -2.35
CA VAL A 100 -17.45 -2.44 -1.58
C VAL A 100 -16.20 -1.71 -2.08
N ILE A 101 -15.33 -1.27 -1.16
CA ILE A 101 -13.97 -0.85 -1.47
C ILE A 101 -13.12 -2.11 -1.58
N HIS A 102 -12.49 -2.32 -2.72
CA HIS A 102 -11.69 -3.52 -2.96
C HIS A 102 -10.34 -3.45 -2.22
N PRO A 103 -9.91 -4.53 -1.56
CA PRO A 103 -8.52 -4.65 -1.14
C PRO A 103 -7.61 -4.50 -2.36
N SER A 104 -6.55 -3.71 -2.24
CA SER A 104 -5.51 -3.60 -3.27
C SER A 104 -4.52 -4.76 -3.10
N PRO A 105 -4.50 -5.77 -3.99
CA PRO A 105 -3.49 -6.82 -3.94
C PRO A 105 -2.13 -6.27 -4.39
N VAL A 106 -1.06 -7.01 -4.10
CA VAL A 106 0.28 -6.68 -4.60
C VAL A 106 0.28 -6.68 -6.14
N ASP A 107 0.72 -5.58 -6.74
CA ASP A 107 0.93 -5.51 -8.18
C ASP A 107 2.21 -6.25 -8.57
N LEU A 108 2.05 -7.33 -9.34
CA LEU A 108 3.17 -8.16 -9.82
C LEU A 108 3.97 -7.48 -10.95
N GLN A 109 3.47 -6.38 -11.51
CA GLN A 109 4.22 -5.52 -12.44
C GLN A 109 4.75 -4.25 -11.75
N GLY A 110 4.42 -4.06 -10.47
CA GLY A 110 4.81 -2.89 -9.70
C GLY A 110 6.31 -2.87 -9.35
N LYS A 111 6.83 -1.67 -9.12
CA LYS A 111 8.26 -1.45 -8.82
C LYS A 111 8.72 -2.17 -7.55
N ALA A 112 7.90 -2.14 -6.50
CA ALA A 112 8.21 -2.83 -5.25
C ALA A 112 8.39 -4.35 -5.45
N TYR A 113 7.52 -4.98 -6.26
CA TYR A 113 7.65 -6.40 -6.59
C TYR A 113 8.84 -6.68 -7.51
N ALA A 114 9.13 -5.79 -8.45
CA ALA A 114 10.30 -5.90 -9.32
C ALA A 114 11.61 -5.95 -8.53
N VAL A 115 11.77 -5.11 -7.49
CA VAL A 115 12.94 -5.12 -6.60
C VAL A 115 13.09 -6.46 -5.86
N LEU A 116 11.97 -7.03 -5.39
CA LEU A 116 11.98 -8.36 -4.77
C LEU A 116 12.39 -9.44 -5.79
N ARG A 117 11.82 -9.38 -7.00
CA ARG A 117 12.07 -10.36 -8.08
C ARG A 117 13.53 -10.36 -8.52
N GLU A 118 14.14 -9.18 -8.65
CA GLU A 118 15.55 -9.04 -9.03
C GLU A 118 16.48 -9.77 -8.04
N LYS A 119 16.20 -9.67 -6.74
CA LYS A 119 17.02 -10.25 -5.68
C LYS A 119 16.61 -11.67 -5.27
N ALA A 120 15.49 -12.17 -5.77
CA ALA A 120 14.93 -13.46 -5.36
C ALA A 120 15.89 -14.63 -5.57
N SER A 121 16.60 -14.66 -6.71
CA SER A 121 17.58 -15.71 -7.00
C SER A 121 18.78 -15.68 -6.06
N SER A 122 19.33 -14.49 -5.77
CA SER A 122 20.41 -14.34 -4.80
C SER A 122 19.97 -14.71 -3.38
N PHE A 123 18.77 -14.30 -2.96
CA PHE A 123 18.25 -14.62 -1.63
C PHE A 123 17.94 -16.11 -1.44
N LEU A 124 17.76 -16.85 -2.54
CA LEU A 124 17.52 -18.29 -2.50
C LEU A 124 18.81 -19.10 -2.30
N LEU A 125 19.94 -18.61 -2.81
CA LEU A 125 21.20 -19.36 -2.87
C LEU A 125 22.22 -18.90 -1.83
N ASP A 126 22.23 -17.60 -1.52
CA ASP A 126 23.26 -16.94 -0.71
C ASP A 126 22.68 -16.36 0.59
N ASP A 127 23.54 -16.22 1.60
CA ASP A 127 23.18 -15.73 2.93
C ASP A 127 23.15 -14.19 3.02
N PHE A 128 22.20 -13.55 2.32
CA PHE A 128 22.01 -12.09 2.35
C PHE A 128 21.01 -11.63 3.41
N TYR A 129 21.29 -11.93 4.68
CA TYR A 129 20.44 -11.51 5.78
C TYR A 129 20.64 -10.04 6.16
N ARG A 130 19.54 -9.35 6.46
CA ARG A 130 19.55 -8.03 7.12
C ARG A 130 18.95 -8.17 8.50
N THR A 131 19.57 -7.50 9.47
CA THR A 131 19.12 -7.48 10.86
C THR A 131 18.64 -6.07 11.20
N PRO A 132 17.38 -5.72 10.87
CA PRO A 132 16.84 -4.43 11.26
C PRO A 132 16.78 -4.32 12.79
N GLY A 133 17.11 -3.14 13.32
CA GLY A 133 16.95 -2.84 14.73
C GLY A 133 15.48 -2.63 15.12
N GLY A 134 15.24 -2.34 16.40
CA GLY A 134 13.94 -1.85 16.86
C GLY A 134 13.65 -0.43 16.37
N ILE A 135 12.38 -0.04 16.32
CA ILE A 135 11.95 1.33 15.97
C ILE A 135 12.67 2.33 16.87
N GLN A 136 13.30 3.34 16.25
CA GLN A 136 13.93 4.46 16.93
C GLN A 136 13.06 5.72 16.76
N PHE A 137 13.07 6.59 17.75
CA PHE A 137 12.32 7.86 17.73
C PHE A 137 13.24 9.08 17.61
N ASN A 138 14.53 8.88 17.85
CA ASN A 138 15.54 9.92 17.84
C ASN A 138 16.75 9.44 17.02
N GLY A 139 17.44 10.37 16.37
CA GLY A 139 18.63 10.10 15.57
C GLY A 139 18.34 9.87 14.09
N PHE A 140 19.37 9.45 13.35
CA PHE A 140 19.34 9.44 11.88
C PHE A 140 18.33 8.45 11.27
N GLU A 141 18.06 7.33 11.95
CA GLU A 141 17.14 6.28 11.45
C GLU A 141 15.70 6.42 11.96
N ALA A 142 15.37 7.47 12.71
CA ALA A 142 14.06 7.60 13.34
C ALA A 142 12.91 7.79 12.32
N ASP A 143 13.20 8.44 11.20
CA ASP A 143 12.21 8.83 10.18
C ASP A 143 12.27 7.94 8.92
N VAL A 144 12.84 6.74 9.06
CA VAL A 144 12.94 5.77 7.96
C VAL A 144 11.56 5.27 7.56
N LYS A 145 11.30 5.29 6.25
CA LYS A 145 10.04 4.86 5.64
C LYS A 145 10.13 3.42 5.13
N PRO A 146 9.00 2.71 5.01
CA PRO A 146 9.00 1.36 4.44
C PRO A 146 9.50 1.39 2.99
N ILE A 147 10.30 0.38 2.63
CA ILE A 147 10.92 0.27 1.29
C ILE A 147 9.87 0.29 0.18
N THR A 148 8.68 -0.28 0.43
CA THR A 148 7.58 -0.26 -0.54
C THR A 148 7.19 1.17 -0.90
N LEU A 149 7.10 2.06 0.09
CA LEU A 149 6.75 3.46 -0.13
C LEU A 149 7.87 4.25 -0.82
N THR A 150 9.13 3.90 -0.57
CA THR A 150 10.27 4.64 -1.15
C THR A 150 10.57 4.27 -2.59
N VAL A 151 10.11 3.10 -3.04
CA VAL A 151 10.30 2.57 -4.40
C VAL A 151 9.07 2.81 -5.29
N GLU A 152 7.90 3.02 -4.68
CA GLU A 152 6.68 3.37 -5.39
C GLU A 152 6.67 4.85 -5.77
N ASP A 153 6.34 5.12 -7.03
CA ASP A 153 6.20 6.48 -7.57
C ASP A 153 4.75 6.75 -8.00
N GLN A 154 3.80 5.97 -7.48
CA GLN A 154 2.38 6.16 -7.80
C GLN A 154 1.84 7.31 -6.96
N ASP A 155 1.47 8.41 -7.63
CA ASP A 155 0.76 9.52 -7.03
C ASP A 155 -0.57 9.75 -7.75
N TYR A 156 -1.66 9.32 -7.12
CA TYR A 156 -3.00 9.47 -7.65
C TYR A 156 -3.37 10.93 -7.93
N LEU A 157 -2.92 11.88 -7.08
CA LEU A 157 -3.22 13.29 -7.30
C LEU A 157 -2.39 13.84 -8.47
N GLY A 158 -1.12 13.45 -8.58
CA GLY A 158 -0.31 13.72 -9.76
C GLY A 158 -0.94 13.19 -11.05
N ASP A 159 -1.47 11.96 -11.04
CA ASP A 159 -2.17 11.39 -12.18
C ASP A 159 -3.44 12.17 -12.56
N ILE A 160 -4.18 12.66 -11.57
CA ILE A 160 -5.34 13.54 -11.81
C ILE A 160 -4.90 14.88 -12.43
N GLU A 161 -3.83 15.49 -11.92
CA GLU A 161 -3.29 16.76 -12.47
C GLU A 161 -2.90 16.58 -13.94
N ILE A 162 -2.21 15.47 -14.26
CA ILE A 162 -1.86 15.11 -15.64
C ILE A 162 -3.13 14.93 -16.49
N LEU A 163 -4.13 14.21 -15.99
CA LEU A 163 -5.40 14.01 -16.70
C LEU A 163 -6.12 15.33 -16.96
N GLN A 164 -6.15 16.23 -15.98
CA GLN A 164 -6.74 17.56 -16.11
C GLN A 164 -6.02 18.38 -17.18
N GLU A 165 -4.68 18.36 -17.20
CA GLU A 165 -3.88 19.04 -18.23
C GLU A 165 -4.20 18.51 -19.64
N TYR A 166 -4.36 17.18 -19.78
CA TYR A 166 -4.79 16.58 -21.06
C TYR A 166 -6.22 16.99 -21.44
N LEU A 167 -7.14 17.01 -20.48
CA LEU A 167 -8.53 17.43 -20.71
C LEU A 167 -8.59 18.88 -21.17
N GLU A 168 -7.83 19.80 -20.57
CA GLU A 168 -7.76 21.20 -20.99
C GLU A 168 -7.24 21.34 -22.43
N LYS A 169 -6.18 20.63 -22.79
CA LYS A 169 -5.63 20.59 -24.16
C LYS A 169 -6.64 20.09 -25.19
N VAL A 170 -7.48 19.12 -24.81
CA VAL A 170 -8.52 18.55 -25.67
C VAL A 170 -9.74 19.49 -25.74
N CYS A 171 -10.14 20.09 -24.62
CA CYS A 171 -11.24 21.05 -24.56
C CYS A 171 -10.97 22.25 -25.48
N HIS A 172 -9.74 22.77 -25.49
CA HIS A 172 -9.32 23.83 -26.43
C HIS A 172 -9.28 23.40 -27.90
N LYS A 173 -9.19 22.10 -28.20
CA LYS A 173 -9.19 21.57 -29.58
C LYS A 173 -10.57 21.15 -30.07
N ILE A 174 -11.49 20.79 -29.17
CA ILE A 174 -12.86 20.34 -29.49
C ILE A 174 -13.87 21.49 -29.42
N CYS A 175 -13.48 22.67 -28.94
CA CYS A 175 -14.24 23.92 -29.11
C CYS A 175 -14.17 24.40 -30.58
N PHE A 176 -14.72 23.58 -31.49
CA PHE A 176 -15.21 24.00 -32.80
C PHE A 176 -16.73 24.09 -32.69
N CYS A 177 -17.22 25.34 -32.74
CA CYS A 177 -18.59 25.88 -32.77
C CYS A 177 -18.89 26.80 -31.58
#